data_AF-A0A6V8F070-F1
#
_entry.id   AF-A0A6V8F070-F1
#
_cell.length_a   1.000
_cell.length_b   1.000
_cell.length_c   1.000
_cell.angle_alpha   90.00
_cell.angle_beta   90.00
_cell.angle_gamma   90.00
#
_symmetry.space_group_name_H-M   'P 1'
#
loop_
_entity.id
_entity.type
_entity.pdbx_description
1 polymer ?
#
loop_
_entity_poly.entity_id
_entity_poly.type
_entity_poly.pdbx_seq_one_letter_code
_entity_poly.pdbx_strand_id
1 'polypeptide(L)'
;MLTFSETVNEPAAETSAWTVAGATVITVPGVEAGTTMTITTTGLSSTSSTPAVAYVAASGNLLDASAATNEMANGATANAADQVPPTFTADRTALNTVVLTFSETVTGTAILNSFTVVGASAVTNSAPSASTTVTLTTTGLTATDGTPNVGYVSATGDIKDNSVAQNEVANGGAVAATDHVSPTFTAARTALNTVVLTFSETVNEPAAETSAWTVAGATVITVPGVEAGTTMTITTTGLSSTSSTPAVAYVAASGNLLD
;
A
#
# COMPACT_ATOMS: atom_id res chain seq x y z
N MET A 1 -2.74 -24.06 -11.80
CA MET A 1 -3.22 -24.95 -12.88
C MET A 1 -2.03 -25.38 -13.71
N LEU A 2 -1.92 -26.66 -14.02
CA LEU A 2 -0.94 -27.21 -14.96
C LEU A 2 -1.60 -27.43 -16.32
N THR A 3 -0.82 -27.27 -17.39
CA THR A 3 -1.24 -27.57 -18.77
C THR A 3 -0.26 -28.57 -19.36
N PHE A 4 -0.77 -29.68 -19.87
CA PHE A 4 0.00 -30.75 -20.50
C PHE A 4 0.04 -30.57 -22.02
N SER A 5 1.11 -31.06 -22.65
CA SER A 5 1.27 -31.03 -24.11
C SER A 5 0.33 -31.99 -24.84
N GLU A 6 -0.28 -32.94 -24.12
CA GLU A 6 -1.21 -33.93 -24.62
C GLU A 6 -2.24 -34.29 -23.55
N THR A 7 -3.24 -35.10 -23.91
CA THR A 7 -4.24 -35.59 -22.95
C THR A 7 -3.61 -36.61 -22.01
N VAL A 8 -3.83 -36.45 -20.71
CA VAL A 8 -3.35 -37.36 -19.66
C VAL A 8 -4.51 -37.99 -18.91
N ASN A 9 -4.22 -39.13 -18.29
CA ASN A 9 -5.07 -39.87 -17.37
C ASN A 9 -4.36 -39.97 -16.01
N GLU A 10 -5.02 -39.44 -15.00
CA GLU A 10 -4.69 -39.61 -13.58
C GLU A 10 -5.88 -40.33 -12.94
N PRO A 11 -5.80 -41.65 -12.72
CA PRO A 11 -6.96 -42.48 -12.39
C PRO A 11 -7.55 -42.19 -11.01
N ALA A 12 -6.83 -41.50 -10.11
CA ALA A 12 -7.29 -41.19 -8.77
C ALA A 12 -6.66 -39.90 -8.24
N ALA A 13 -7.14 -39.40 -7.11
CA ALA A 13 -6.50 -38.28 -6.45
C ALA A 13 -5.16 -38.71 -5.83
N GLU A 14 -4.06 -38.01 -6.16
CA GLU A 14 -2.72 -38.37 -5.70
C GLU A 14 -1.84 -37.16 -5.38
N THR A 15 -1.53 -36.95 -4.11
CA THR A 15 -0.70 -35.81 -3.69
C THR A 15 0.78 -36.16 -3.56
N SER A 16 1.13 -37.45 -3.39
CA SER A 16 2.50 -37.91 -3.11
C SER A 16 3.46 -37.77 -4.28
N ALA A 17 2.95 -37.83 -5.52
CA ALA A 17 3.74 -37.67 -6.72
C ALA A 17 4.09 -36.20 -7.02
N TRP A 18 3.48 -35.24 -6.32
CA TRP A 18 3.56 -33.83 -6.66
C TRP A 18 4.24 -33.02 -5.58
N THR A 19 5.17 -32.17 -6.00
CA THR A 19 5.80 -31.17 -5.13
C THR A 19 5.57 -29.79 -5.70
N VAL A 20 5.37 -28.80 -4.82
CA VAL A 20 5.26 -27.40 -5.18
C VAL A 20 6.22 -26.61 -4.31
N ALA A 21 7.16 -25.89 -4.94
CA ALA A 21 8.16 -25.12 -4.22
C ALA A 21 7.51 -24.09 -3.29
N GLY A 22 7.91 -24.11 -2.01
CA GLY A 22 7.38 -23.19 -1.00
C GLY A 22 5.94 -23.47 -0.54
N ALA A 23 5.34 -24.59 -0.95
CA ALA A 23 3.97 -24.93 -0.59
C ALA A 23 3.83 -26.41 -0.22
N THR A 24 2.73 -26.73 0.47
CA THR A 24 2.28 -28.10 0.69
C THR A 24 1.16 -28.41 -0.29
N VAL A 25 1.27 -29.53 -1.01
CA VAL A 25 0.19 -30.04 -1.85
C VAL A 25 -0.93 -30.59 -0.96
N ILE A 26 -2.14 -30.07 -1.12
CA ILE A 26 -3.33 -30.52 -0.37
C ILE A 26 -4.13 -31.50 -1.20
N THR A 27 -4.39 -31.16 -2.46
CA THR A 27 -5.23 -31.96 -3.34
C THR A 27 -4.72 -31.90 -4.77
N VAL A 28 -4.73 -33.07 -5.40
CA VAL A 28 -4.54 -33.28 -6.83
C VAL A 28 -5.70 -34.17 -7.24
N PRO A 29 -6.68 -33.66 -8.01
CA PRO A 29 -7.80 -34.47 -8.45
C PRO A 29 -7.35 -35.46 -9.53
N GLY A 30 -8.06 -36.57 -9.64
CA GLY A 30 -7.97 -37.41 -10.84
C GLY A 30 -8.37 -36.62 -12.09
N VAL A 31 -7.81 -37.01 -13.23
CA VAL A 31 -8.04 -36.41 -14.53
C VAL A 31 -8.34 -37.53 -15.52
N GLU A 32 -9.46 -37.45 -16.23
CA GLU A 32 -9.80 -38.39 -17.29
C GLU A 32 -9.69 -37.69 -18.65
N ALA A 33 -8.73 -38.14 -19.46
CA ALA A 33 -8.45 -37.67 -20.81
C ALA A 33 -8.39 -36.13 -20.93
N GLY A 34 -7.75 -35.49 -19.95
CA GLY A 34 -7.69 -34.03 -19.84
C GLY A 34 -6.32 -33.46 -20.20
N THR A 35 -6.26 -32.21 -20.64
CA THR A 35 -5.00 -31.49 -20.90
C THR A 35 -4.62 -30.52 -19.78
N THR A 36 -5.41 -30.46 -18.71
CA THR A 36 -5.18 -29.56 -17.58
C THR A 36 -5.44 -30.26 -16.26
N MET A 37 -4.67 -29.90 -15.24
CA MET A 37 -4.89 -30.37 -13.87
C MET A 37 -4.74 -29.22 -12.88
N THR A 38 -5.65 -29.17 -11.90
CA THR A 38 -5.60 -28.16 -10.82
C THR A 38 -5.06 -28.80 -9.57
N ILE A 39 -3.86 -28.37 -9.15
CA ILE A 39 -3.28 -28.72 -7.86
C ILE A 39 -3.66 -27.62 -6.88
N THR A 40 -4.21 -28.00 -5.73
CA THR A 40 -4.46 -27.08 -4.62
C THR A 40 -3.34 -27.21 -3.59
N THR A 41 -2.81 -26.07 -3.17
CA THR A 41 -1.71 -25.99 -2.21
C THR A 41 -2.04 -25.07 -1.04
N THR A 42 -1.24 -25.15 0.01
CA THR A 42 -1.21 -24.18 1.12
C THR A 42 0.22 -23.79 1.45
N GLY A 43 0.40 -22.66 2.11
CA GLY A 43 1.71 -22.21 2.60
C GLY A 43 2.47 -21.28 1.65
N LEU A 44 1.95 -20.96 0.46
CA LEU A 44 2.47 -19.87 -0.35
C LEU A 44 2.28 -18.55 0.39
N SER A 45 3.36 -17.79 0.54
CA SER A 45 3.38 -16.51 1.28
C SER A 45 3.45 -15.27 0.39
N SER A 46 3.49 -15.45 -0.94
CA SER A 46 3.60 -14.37 -1.91
C SER A 46 2.64 -14.58 -3.07
N THR A 47 2.05 -13.50 -3.57
CA THR A 47 1.27 -13.50 -4.81
C THR A 47 2.16 -13.44 -6.04
N SER A 48 3.37 -12.89 -5.91
CA SER A 48 4.33 -12.72 -7.02
C SER A 48 5.13 -13.99 -7.38
N SER A 49 4.93 -15.08 -6.65
CA SER A 49 5.70 -16.31 -6.88
C SER A 49 5.07 -17.14 -7.99
N THR A 50 5.90 -17.61 -8.92
CA THR A 50 5.57 -18.64 -9.92
C THR A 50 6.18 -19.97 -9.51
N PRO A 51 5.63 -20.65 -8.47
CA PRO A 51 6.28 -21.79 -7.85
C PRO A 51 6.51 -22.91 -8.87
N ALA A 52 7.68 -23.53 -8.79
CA ALA A 52 7.99 -24.73 -9.54
C ALA A 52 7.15 -25.89 -9.00
N VAL A 53 6.49 -26.59 -9.91
CA VAL A 53 5.75 -27.82 -9.67
C VAL A 53 6.54 -28.96 -10.29
N ALA A 54 6.77 -30.04 -9.55
CA ALA A 54 7.47 -31.22 -10.04
C ALA A 54 6.70 -32.51 -9.82
N TYR A 55 6.81 -33.42 -10.78
CA TYR A 55 6.25 -34.77 -10.74
C TYR A 55 7.32 -35.82 -10.40
N VAL A 56 6.98 -36.80 -9.56
CA VAL A 56 7.86 -37.90 -9.13
C VAL A 56 7.22 -39.23 -9.53
N ALA A 57 7.65 -39.80 -10.66
CA ALA A 57 7.09 -41.02 -11.23
C ALA A 57 7.12 -42.22 -10.28
N ALA A 58 8.18 -42.32 -9.45
CA ALA A 58 8.29 -43.40 -8.47
C ALA A 58 7.16 -43.41 -7.41
N SER A 59 6.39 -42.32 -7.32
CA SER A 59 5.29 -42.15 -6.37
C SER A 59 3.99 -41.76 -7.06
N GLY A 60 3.91 -41.92 -8.39
CA GLY A 60 2.72 -41.57 -9.14
C GLY A 60 2.32 -42.51 -10.27
N ASN A 61 1.26 -42.12 -10.99
CA ASN A 61 0.72 -42.86 -12.12
C ASN A 61 0.07 -41.95 -13.19
N LEU A 62 0.57 -40.74 -13.39
CA LEU A 62 0.07 -39.84 -14.44
C LEU A 62 0.47 -40.37 -15.82
N LEU A 63 -0.49 -40.88 -16.58
CA LEU A 63 -0.27 -41.52 -17.87
C LEU A 63 -0.70 -40.62 -19.04
N ASP A 64 -0.06 -40.77 -20.18
CA ASP A 64 -0.61 -40.40 -21.47
C ASP A 64 -1.95 -41.15 -21.70
N ALA A 65 -3.01 -40.41 -22.04
CA ALA A 65 -4.33 -40.96 -22.31
C ALA A 65 -4.44 -41.66 -23.67
N SER A 66 -3.37 -41.63 -24.48
CA SER A 66 -3.28 -42.42 -25.72
C SER A 66 -3.21 -43.92 -25.45
N ALA A 67 -3.33 -44.71 -26.52
CA ALA A 67 -3.19 -46.17 -26.44
C ALA A 67 -1.81 -46.65 -25.95
N ALA A 68 -0.80 -45.77 -25.89
CA ALA A 68 0.55 -46.11 -25.48
C ALA A 68 0.80 -45.99 -23.96
N THR A 69 -0.12 -45.41 -23.17
CA THR A 69 -0.10 -45.32 -21.69
C THR A 69 1.28 -45.03 -21.08
N ASN A 70 2.07 -44.15 -21.71
CA ASN A 70 3.39 -43.78 -21.19
C ASN A 70 3.21 -42.93 -19.93
N GLU A 71 3.96 -43.22 -18.87
CA GLU A 71 3.94 -42.36 -17.69
C GLU A 71 4.71 -41.05 -17.92
N MET A 72 4.27 -39.97 -17.27
CA MET A 72 5.02 -38.73 -17.21
C MET A 72 6.46 -38.97 -16.71
N ALA A 73 7.42 -38.30 -17.34
CA ALA A 73 8.82 -38.45 -16.99
C ALA A 73 9.10 -38.05 -15.52
N ASN A 74 9.91 -38.85 -14.83
CA ASN A 74 10.35 -38.53 -13.47
C ASN A 74 11.11 -37.21 -13.42
N GLY A 75 10.72 -36.32 -12.49
CA GLY A 75 11.32 -35.01 -12.35
C GLY A 75 10.88 -34.00 -13.41
N ALA A 76 9.80 -34.29 -14.16
CA ALA A 76 9.18 -33.29 -15.02
C ALA A 76 8.79 -32.06 -14.17
N THR A 77 9.14 -30.87 -14.65
CA THR A 77 8.86 -29.61 -13.95
C THR A 77 8.12 -28.62 -14.84
N ALA A 78 7.29 -27.81 -14.21
CA ALA A 78 6.67 -26.65 -14.80
C ALA A 78 6.56 -25.54 -13.75
N ASN A 79 6.66 -24.29 -14.14
CA ASN A 79 6.32 -23.17 -13.27
C ASN A 79 4.81 -22.92 -13.36
N ALA A 80 4.17 -22.70 -12.22
CA ALA A 80 2.82 -22.15 -12.22
C ALA A 80 2.87 -20.75 -12.84
N ALA A 81 1.94 -20.46 -13.76
CA ALA A 81 1.75 -19.10 -14.25
C ALA A 81 1.20 -18.21 -13.14
N ASP A 82 1.70 -16.99 -13.07
CA ASP A 82 1.13 -15.95 -12.22
C ASP A 82 -0.14 -15.41 -12.87
N GLN A 83 -1.21 -15.35 -12.10
CA GLN A 83 -2.53 -14.90 -12.52
C GLN A 83 -3.13 -13.94 -11.49
N VAL A 84 -2.33 -13.42 -10.57
CA VAL A 84 -2.79 -12.55 -9.49
C VAL A 84 -2.35 -11.12 -9.81
N PRO A 85 -3.28 -10.20 -10.12
CA PRO A 85 -2.97 -8.79 -10.27
C PRO A 85 -2.34 -8.18 -9.02
N PRO A 86 -1.41 -7.21 -9.18
CA PRO A 86 -0.94 -6.41 -8.06
C PRO A 86 -2.07 -5.63 -7.39
N THR A 87 -1.98 -5.51 -6.07
CA THR A 87 -2.79 -4.61 -5.24
C THR A 87 -1.89 -3.57 -4.59
N PHE A 88 -2.45 -2.50 -4.01
CA PHE A 88 -1.65 -1.49 -3.32
C PHE A 88 -2.34 -0.92 -2.08
N THR A 89 -1.54 -0.42 -1.14
CA THR A 89 -1.94 0.55 -0.12
C THR A 89 -1.53 1.96 -0.54
N ALA A 90 -2.08 2.99 0.10
CA ALA A 90 -1.78 4.38 -0.19
C ALA A 90 -1.52 5.16 1.09
N ASP A 91 -0.51 6.02 1.09
CA ASP A 91 -0.16 6.92 2.18
C ASP A 91 0.05 8.32 1.64
N ARG A 92 -0.69 9.30 2.17
CA ARG A 92 -0.51 10.71 1.79
C ARG A 92 0.59 11.32 2.65
N THR A 93 1.73 11.60 2.04
CA THR A 93 2.96 12.03 2.74
C THR A 93 3.23 13.53 2.63
N ALA A 94 2.51 14.22 1.74
CA ALA A 94 2.46 15.69 1.67
C ALA A 94 1.14 16.12 0.99
N LEU A 95 0.81 17.43 1.04
CA LEU A 95 -0.41 17.99 0.46
C LEU A 95 -0.69 17.48 -0.97
N ASN A 96 0.34 17.38 -1.81
CA ASN A 96 0.22 16.97 -3.21
C ASN A 96 0.92 15.63 -3.52
N THR A 97 1.24 14.83 -2.50
CA THR A 97 2.03 13.60 -2.66
C THR A 97 1.35 12.43 -1.99
N VAL A 98 1.08 11.38 -2.77
CA VAL A 98 0.62 10.08 -2.26
C VAL A 98 1.62 9.00 -2.67
N VAL A 99 2.06 8.17 -1.75
CA VAL A 99 2.93 7.03 -2.02
C VAL A 99 2.08 5.77 -2.01
N LEU A 100 2.17 4.99 -3.07
CA LEU A 100 1.55 3.68 -3.17
C LEU A 100 2.58 2.60 -2.85
N THR A 101 2.17 1.60 -2.08
CA THR A 101 2.97 0.40 -1.83
C THR A 101 2.24 -0.80 -2.41
N PHE A 102 2.82 -1.44 -3.42
CA PHE A 102 2.28 -2.59 -4.11
C PHE A 102 2.58 -3.90 -3.38
N SER A 103 1.69 -4.88 -3.53
CA SER A 103 1.86 -6.25 -3.01
C SER A 103 3.02 -7.00 -3.65
N GLU A 104 3.53 -6.50 -4.77
CA GLU A 104 4.65 -7.05 -5.52
C GLU A 104 5.39 -5.99 -6.33
N THR A 105 6.48 -6.37 -6.97
CA THR A 105 7.21 -5.46 -7.86
C THR A 105 6.40 -5.22 -9.13
N VAL A 106 6.22 -3.94 -9.46
CA VAL A 106 5.51 -3.50 -10.65
C VAL A 106 6.42 -2.75 -11.61
N THR A 107 6.02 -2.75 -12.88
CA THR A 107 6.62 -1.98 -13.97
C THR A 107 5.50 -1.28 -14.76
N GLY A 108 5.79 -0.09 -15.29
CA GLY A 108 4.85 0.67 -16.11
C GLY A 108 5.40 2.05 -16.43
N THR A 109 4.55 2.91 -16.99
CA THR A 109 4.95 4.27 -17.38
C THR A 109 4.18 5.34 -16.61
N ALA A 110 4.68 6.58 -16.68
CA ALA A 110 4.10 7.74 -16.03
C ALA A 110 2.94 8.32 -16.85
N ILE A 111 1.85 7.57 -17.00
CA ILE A 111 0.70 8.01 -17.80
C ILE A 111 -0.20 8.92 -16.95
N LEU A 112 -0.46 10.12 -17.47
CA LEU A 112 -1.38 11.07 -16.85
C LEU A 112 -2.77 10.43 -16.64
N ASN A 113 -3.31 10.58 -15.43
CA ASN A 113 -4.62 10.04 -15.05
C ASN A 113 -4.76 8.51 -15.22
N SER A 114 -3.65 7.76 -15.17
CA SER A 114 -3.67 6.31 -14.90
C SER A 114 -4.12 6.00 -13.47
N PHE A 115 -4.07 7.00 -12.60
CA PHE A 115 -4.64 6.98 -11.25
C PHE A 115 -5.61 8.14 -11.07
N THR A 116 -6.52 7.96 -10.12
CA THR A 116 -7.42 8.99 -9.61
C THR A 116 -7.13 9.20 -8.13
N VAL A 117 -7.28 10.44 -7.68
CA VAL A 117 -7.24 10.82 -6.26
C VAL A 117 -8.42 11.74 -6.03
N VAL A 118 -9.33 11.37 -5.13
CA VAL A 118 -10.53 12.17 -4.86
C VAL A 118 -10.13 13.57 -4.38
N GLY A 119 -10.74 14.60 -4.99
CA GLY A 119 -10.44 16.01 -4.72
C GLY A 119 -9.30 16.59 -5.56
N ALA A 120 -8.47 15.75 -6.21
CA ALA A 120 -7.45 16.24 -7.13
C ALA A 120 -8.05 16.54 -8.52
N SER A 121 -7.56 17.60 -9.17
CA SER A 121 -7.90 17.95 -10.55
C SER A 121 -7.07 17.21 -11.60
N ALA A 122 -5.86 16.78 -11.23
CA ALA A 122 -4.99 15.97 -12.08
C ALA A 122 -4.05 15.12 -11.21
N VAL A 123 -3.66 13.96 -11.74
CA VAL A 123 -2.77 13.02 -11.07
C VAL A 123 -1.73 12.50 -12.07
N THR A 124 -0.45 12.60 -11.70
CA THR A 124 0.65 11.93 -12.39
C THR A 124 1.29 10.91 -11.45
N ASN A 125 1.82 9.83 -12.00
CA ASN A 125 2.58 8.83 -11.26
C ASN A 125 4.05 8.84 -11.68
N SER A 126 4.95 8.42 -10.80
CA SER A 126 6.29 7.99 -11.19
C SER A 126 6.19 6.72 -12.06
N ALA A 127 7.07 6.57 -13.05
CA ALA A 127 7.18 5.34 -13.83
C ALA A 127 7.93 4.26 -13.01
N PRO A 128 7.27 3.19 -12.53
CA PRO A 128 7.97 2.15 -11.81
C PRO A 128 8.77 1.24 -12.76
N SER A 129 9.91 0.76 -12.31
CA SER A 129 10.74 -0.23 -12.99
C SER A 129 11.17 -1.28 -11.97
N ALA A 130 10.46 -2.41 -11.92
CA ALA A 130 10.63 -3.44 -10.91
C ALA A 130 10.64 -2.89 -9.46
N SER A 131 9.67 -2.01 -9.16
CA SER A 131 9.55 -1.32 -7.87
C SER A 131 8.29 -1.75 -7.14
N THR A 132 8.32 -1.85 -5.81
CA THR A 132 7.09 -2.01 -5.00
C THR A 132 6.44 -0.66 -4.67
N THR A 133 7.03 0.46 -5.10
CA THR A 133 6.52 1.79 -4.80
C THR A 133 6.26 2.61 -6.05
N VAL A 134 5.18 3.39 -6.01
CA VAL A 134 4.85 4.43 -6.99
C VAL A 134 4.44 5.68 -6.25
N THR A 135 5.00 6.83 -6.63
CA THR A 135 4.58 8.12 -6.07
C THR A 135 3.62 8.81 -7.03
N LEU A 136 2.46 9.20 -6.51
CA LEU A 136 1.51 10.06 -7.18
C LEU A 136 1.78 11.53 -6.81
N THR A 137 1.88 12.38 -7.83
CA THR A 137 1.82 13.84 -7.67
C THR A 137 0.44 14.31 -8.07
N THR A 138 -0.20 15.08 -7.19
CA THR A 138 -1.56 15.61 -7.41
C THR A 138 -1.56 17.12 -7.56
N THR A 139 -2.66 17.64 -8.09
CA THR A 139 -2.95 19.08 -8.12
C THR A 139 -4.39 19.30 -7.66
N GLY A 140 -4.68 20.46 -7.06
CA GLY A 140 -6.03 20.83 -6.63
C GLY A 140 -6.41 20.42 -5.21
N LEU A 141 -5.60 19.60 -4.53
CA LEU A 141 -5.75 19.38 -3.09
C LEU A 141 -5.37 20.65 -2.33
N THR A 142 -6.18 21.00 -1.33
CA THR A 142 -6.06 22.25 -0.57
C THR A 142 -5.96 22.06 0.94
N ALA A 143 -6.27 20.87 1.46
CA ALA A 143 -6.28 20.57 2.87
C ALA A 143 -5.35 19.39 3.21
N THR A 144 -4.76 19.44 4.40
CA THR A 144 -3.81 18.44 4.92
C THR A 144 -4.44 17.46 5.91
N ASP A 145 -5.76 17.40 6.00
CA ASP A 145 -6.54 16.55 6.92
C ASP A 145 -7.32 15.41 6.22
N GLY A 146 -7.17 15.29 4.90
CA GLY A 146 -7.93 14.35 4.09
C GLY A 146 -7.27 12.96 3.97
N THR A 147 -8.09 11.92 4.01
CA THR A 147 -7.74 10.55 3.60
C THR A 147 -8.30 10.26 2.19
N PRO A 148 -7.79 10.90 1.11
CA PRO A 148 -8.43 10.80 -0.20
C PRO A 148 -8.40 9.36 -0.71
N ASN A 149 -9.50 8.92 -1.33
CA ASN A 149 -9.51 7.65 -2.03
C ASN A 149 -8.65 7.73 -3.29
N VAL A 150 -7.78 6.74 -3.44
CA VAL A 150 -6.97 6.50 -4.64
C VAL A 150 -7.55 5.34 -5.41
N GLY A 151 -7.65 5.47 -6.73
CA GLY A 151 -8.05 4.38 -7.61
C GLY A 151 -7.18 4.29 -8.86
N TYR A 152 -7.03 3.08 -9.39
CA TYR A 152 -6.34 2.84 -10.65
C TYR A 152 -7.32 2.82 -11.83
N VAL A 153 -6.89 3.29 -12.99
CA VAL A 153 -7.70 3.36 -14.22
C VAL A 153 -7.01 2.54 -15.31
N SER A 154 -7.37 1.26 -15.44
CA SER A 154 -6.73 0.35 -16.40
C SER A 154 -6.97 0.74 -17.87
N ALA A 155 -8.02 1.52 -18.13
CA ALA A 155 -8.31 2.01 -19.49
C ALA A 155 -7.23 3.00 -20.00
N THR A 156 -6.50 3.64 -19.08
CA THR A 156 -5.46 4.62 -19.38
C THR A 156 -4.09 4.22 -18.84
N GLY A 157 -4.02 3.38 -17.81
CA GLY A 157 -2.79 2.95 -17.18
C GLY A 157 -2.11 1.76 -17.86
N ASP A 158 -0.94 1.40 -17.33
CA ASP A 158 -0.16 0.25 -17.78
C ASP A 158 0.69 -0.39 -16.65
N ILE A 159 0.28 -0.22 -15.39
CA ILE A 159 1.02 -0.72 -14.23
C ILE A 159 0.74 -2.21 -14.10
N LYS A 160 1.79 -3.01 -14.28
CA LYS A 160 1.71 -4.47 -14.27
C LYS A 160 2.71 -5.05 -13.29
N ASP A 161 2.47 -6.25 -12.80
CA ASP A 161 3.51 -7.00 -12.11
C ASP A 161 4.75 -7.14 -13.01
N ASN A 162 5.90 -7.33 -12.37
CA ASN A 162 7.16 -7.56 -13.04
C ASN A 162 7.43 -9.07 -13.20
N SER A 163 6.45 -9.81 -13.73
CA SER A 163 6.57 -11.24 -14.03
C SER A 163 6.67 -11.53 -15.54
N VAL A 164 6.86 -12.80 -15.89
CA VAL A 164 6.85 -13.25 -17.30
C VAL A 164 5.43 -13.20 -17.90
N ALA A 165 4.41 -13.49 -17.08
CA ALA A 165 3.01 -13.46 -17.45
C ALA A 165 2.35 -12.26 -16.76
N GLN A 166 2.56 -11.07 -17.31
CA GLN A 166 2.19 -9.82 -16.66
C GLN A 166 0.69 -9.68 -16.39
N ASN A 167 0.34 -9.43 -15.14
CA ASN A 167 -1.00 -9.04 -14.72
C ASN A 167 -1.04 -7.54 -14.44
N GLU A 168 -2.00 -6.83 -15.04
CA GLU A 168 -2.23 -5.42 -14.79
C GLU A 168 -3.02 -5.22 -13.51
N VAL A 169 -2.71 -4.14 -12.77
CA VAL A 169 -3.49 -3.71 -11.61
C VAL A 169 -4.97 -3.65 -12.00
N ALA A 170 -5.83 -4.22 -11.16
CA ALA A 170 -7.26 -4.26 -11.45
C ALA A 170 -7.85 -2.83 -11.58
N ASN A 171 -8.74 -2.63 -12.54
CA ASN A 171 -9.42 -1.35 -12.72
C ASN A 171 -10.29 -1.01 -11.51
N GLY A 172 -10.22 0.24 -11.07
CA GLY A 172 -10.94 0.71 -9.90
C GLY A 172 -10.29 0.22 -8.59
N GLY A 173 -11.13 0.01 -7.57
CA GLY A 173 -10.67 -0.13 -6.19
C GLY A 173 -10.38 1.25 -5.59
N ALA A 174 -11.09 1.59 -4.51
CA ALA A 174 -10.90 2.84 -3.80
C ALA A 174 -10.13 2.53 -2.52
N VAL A 175 -8.82 2.78 -2.53
CA VAL A 175 -7.98 2.66 -1.34
C VAL A 175 -7.97 4.02 -0.65
N ALA A 176 -8.48 4.10 0.58
CA ALA A 176 -8.35 5.32 1.36
C ALA A 176 -6.86 5.50 1.73
N ALA A 177 -6.27 6.62 1.33
CA ALA A 177 -4.91 6.93 1.73
C ALA A 177 -4.84 7.20 3.23
N THR A 178 -3.90 6.58 3.94
CA THR A 178 -3.59 6.95 5.32
C THR A 178 -3.01 8.36 5.33
N ASP A 179 -3.41 9.18 6.31
CA ASP A 179 -2.83 10.51 6.46
C ASP A 179 -1.53 10.48 7.26
N HIS A 180 -0.48 11.01 6.66
CA HIS A 180 0.85 11.14 7.28
C HIS A 180 1.38 12.58 7.13
N VAL A 181 0.51 13.53 6.75
CA VAL A 181 0.89 14.93 6.61
C VAL A 181 0.83 15.59 7.99
N SER A 182 1.96 16.07 8.50
CA SER A 182 1.96 16.70 9.83
C SER A 182 1.21 18.04 9.83
N PRO A 183 0.45 18.33 10.90
CA PRO A 183 -0.17 19.63 11.09
C PRO A 183 0.85 20.78 11.11
N THR A 184 0.42 21.92 10.58
CA THR A 184 1.11 23.19 10.70
C THR A 184 0.25 24.18 11.49
N PHE A 185 0.81 25.31 11.92
CA PHE A 185 0.03 26.35 12.58
C PHE A 185 0.53 27.74 12.23
N THR A 186 -0.35 28.72 12.39
CA THR A 186 -0.03 30.15 12.43
C THR A 186 -0.28 30.67 13.84
N ALA A 187 0.46 31.71 14.23
CA ALA A 187 0.33 32.34 15.55
C ALA A 187 -0.12 33.79 15.41
N ALA A 188 -1.07 34.19 16.25
CA ALA A 188 -1.56 35.56 16.35
C ALA A 188 -1.54 36.01 17.81
N ARG A 189 -0.84 37.10 18.11
CA ARG A 189 -0.91 37.70 19.45
C ARG A 189 -2.20 38.52 19.57
N THR A 190 -3.10 38.11 20.46
CA THR A 190 -4.41 38.76 20.68
C THR A 190 -4.44 39.66 21.91
N ALA A 191 -3.51 39.47 22.85
CA ALA A 191 -3.27 40.37 23.99
C ALA A 191 -1.78 40.32 24.40
N LEU A 192 -1.34 41.20 25.30
CA LEU A 192 0.07 41.32 25.71
C LEU A 192 0.72 39.96 26.02
N ASN A 193 -0.01 39.11 26.74
CA ASN A 193 0.44 37.81 27.23
C ASN A 193 -0.36 36.63 26.63
N THR A 194 -1.00 36.83 25.47
CA THR A 194 -1.92 35.85 24.89
C THR A 194 -1.64 35.66 23.41
N VAL A 195 -1.30 34.44 23.02
CA VAL A 195 -1.06 34.03 21.64
C VAL A 195 -2.06 32.94 21.28
N VAL A 196 -2.80 33.14 20.20
CA VAL A 196 -3.71 32.14 19.64
C VAL A 196 -3.01 31.47 18.47
N LEU A 197 -2.99 30.14 18.48
CA LEU A 197 -2.56 29.32 17.37
C LEU A 197 -3.78 28.90 16.56
N THR A 198 -3.63 28.90 15.24
CA THR A 198 -4.60 28.32 14.30
C THR A 198 -3.89 27.23 13.53
N PHE A 199 -4.32 25.98 13.69
CA PHE A 199 -3.76 24.81 13.02
C PHE A 199 -4.31 24.67 11.61
N SER A 200 -3.55 24.02 10.72
CA SER A 200 -3.99 23.69 9.36
C SER A 200 -5.10 22.64 9.33
N GLU A 201 -5.29 21.93 10.44
CA GLU A 201 -6.24 20.85 10.60
C GLU A 201 -6.66 20.69 12.05
N THR A 202 -7.54 19.72 12.29
CA THR A 202 -7.96 19.35 13.63
C THR A 202 -6.79 18.69 14.34
N VAL A 203 -6.53 19.11 15.57
CA VAL A 203 -5.50 18.50 16.41
C VAL A 203 -6.10 18.09 17.75
N ASN A 204 -5.43 17.13 18.39
CA ASN A 204 -5.78 16.65 19.71
C ASN A 204 -4.57 16.73 20.66
N GLU A 205 -4.75 17.48 21.74
CA GLU A 205 -3.83 17.64 22.85
C GLU A 205 -4.60 17.36 24.14
N PRO A 206 -4.59 16.12 24.66
CA PRO A 206 -5.46 15.71 25.76
C PRO A 206 -5.14 16.38 27.10
N ALA A 207 -3.95 16.99 27.25
CA ALA A 207 -3.52 17.58 28.50
C ALA A 207 -2.89 18.96 28.31
N ALA A 208 -2.88 19.75 29.38
CA ALA A 208 -2.15 21.01 29.37
C ALA A 208 -0.64 20.74 29.36
N GLU A 209 0.07 21.23 28.33
CA GLU A 209 1.50 20.94 28.13
C GLU A 209 2.28 22.21 27.80
N THR A 210 2.98 22.76 28.78
CA THR A 210 3.75 24.01 28.59
C THR A 210 5.17 23.77 28.11
N SER A 211 5.75 22.59 28.36
CA SER A 211 7.16 22.32 28.07
C SER A 211 7.42 22.07 26.59
N ALA A 212 6.39 21.66 25.85
CA ALA A 212 6.44 21.50 24.40
C ALA A 212 6.44 22.80 23.61
N TRP A 213 6.21 23.96 24.26
CA TRP A 213 6.02 25.23 23.55
C TRP A 213 7.04 26.27 23.97
N THR A 214 7.57 26.99 22.98
CA THR A 214 8.44 28.14 23.20
C THR A 214 7.86 29.37 22.55
N VAL A 215 8.00 30.52 23.22
CA VAL A 215 7.60 31.82 22.70
C VAL A 215 8.77 32.78 22.84
N ALA A 216 9.25 33.33 21.72
CA ALA A 216 10.42 34.19 21.72
C ALA A 216 10.21 35.43 22.62
N GLY A 217 11.15 35.66 23.54
CA GLY A 217 11.09 36.77 24.49
C GLY A 217 10.08 36.59 25.63
N ALA A 218 9.53 35.39 25.82
CA ALA A 218 8.52 35.12 26.83
C ALA A 218 8.71 33.73 27.47
N THR A 219 8.12 33.55 28.64
CA THR A 219 7.95 32.24 29.28
C THR A 219 6.53 31.77 29.07
N VAL A 220 6.34 30.54 28.59
CA VAL A 220 5.03 29.89 28.49
C VAL A 220 4.55 29.49 29.89
N ILE A 221 3.34 29.91 30.27
CA ILE A 221 2.75 29.60 31.57
C ILE A 221 1.56 28.65 31.44
N THR A 222 0.79 28.79 30.36
CA THR A 222 -0.39 27.95 30.16
C THR A 222 -0.55 27.63 28.70
N VAL A 223 -0.74 26.34 28.44
CA VAL A 223 -1.19 25.78 27.17
C VAL A 223 -2.30 24.83 27.57
N PRO A 224 -3.58 25.16 27.33
CA PRO A 224 -4.68 24.26 27.64
C PRO A 224 -4.64 23.07 26.68
N GLY A 225 -5.19 21.94 27.11
CA GLY A 225 -5.51 20.86 26.18
C GLY A 225 -6.51 21.34 25.11
N VAL A 226 -6.48 20.69 23.96
CA VAL A 226 -7.41 20.88 22.85
C VAL A 226 -7.97 19.53 22.47
N GLU A 227 -9.29 19.36 22.56
CA GLU A 227 -9.97 18.17 22.09
C GLU A 227 -10.56 18.44 20.71
N ALA A 228 -10.01 17.76 19.69
CA ALA A 228 -10.47 17.84 18.30
C ALA A 228 -10.76 19.29 17.85
N GLY A 229 -9.77 20.17 18.01
CA GLY A 229 -9.91 21.60 17.71
C GLY A 229 -8.86 22.11 16.73
N THR A 230 -9.18 23.21 16.04
CA THR A 230 -8.26 23.89 15.10
C THR A 230 -7.58 25.11 15.71
N THR A 231 -7.83 25.39 16.99
CA THR A 231 -7.26 26.56 17.68
C THR A 231 -6.80 26.21 19.08
N MET A 232 -5.71 26.85 19.53
CA MET A 232 -5.18 26.72 20.89
C MET A 232 -4.71 28.08 21.39
N THR A 233 -4.89 28.37 22.68
CA THR A 233 -4.46 29.64 23.28
C THR A 233 -3.30 29.43 24.23
N ILE A 234 -2.14 30.03 23.93
CA ILE A 234 -0.97 30.06 24.80
C ILE A 234 -0.97 31.36 25.62
N THR A 235 -0.78 31.22 26.93
CA THR A 235 -0.58 32.35 27.84
C THR A 235 0.88 32.42 28.29
N THR A 236 1.46 33.62 28.27
CA THR A 236 2.88 33.85 28.55
C THR A 236 3.13 34.93 29.62
N THR A 237 4.37 35.07 30.06
CA THR A 237 4.89 36.29 30.72
C THR A 237 6.18 36.74 30.07
N GLY A 238 6.59 37.98 30.34
CA GLY A 238 7.86 38.54 29.85
C GLY A 238 7.75 39.37 28.58
N LEU A 239 6.60 39.32 27.88
CA LEU A 239 6.32 40.22 26.77
C LEU A 239 6.07 41.64 27.30
N SER A 240 6.77 42.61 26.72
CA SER A 240 6.75 44.02 27.16
C SER A 240 6.04 44.97 26.21
N SER A 241 5.63 44.51 25.02
CA SER A 241 4.89 45.31 24.05
C SER A 241 3.92 44.48 23.21
N THR A 242 2.98 45.16 22.56
CA THR A 242 2.03 44.58 21.58
C THR A 242 2.41 44.86 20.13
N SER A 243 3.63 45.34 19.85
CA SER A 243 4.05 45.80 18.52
C SER A 243 4.46 44.71 17.52
N SER A 244 4.84 43.50 17.96
CA SER A 244 5.19 42.37 17.06
C SER A 244 4.75 40.99 17.58
N THR A 245 4.12 40.14 16.76
CA THR A 245 3.81 38.76 17.18
C THR A 245 5.11 37.99 17.45
N PRO A 246 5.32 37.42 18.64
CA PRO A 246 6.53 36.65 18.92
C PRO A 246 6.54 35.36 18.10
N ALA A 247 7.74 34.88 17.75
CA ALA A 247 7.88 33.56 17.15
C ALA A 247 7.47 32.49 18.15
N VAL A 248 6.66 31.53 17.70
CA VAL A 248 6.21 30.38 18.48
C VAL A 248 6.76 29.12 17.83
N ALA A 249 7.30 28.21 18.63
CA ALA A 249 7.71 26.89 18.15
C ALA A 249 7.18 25.77 19.06
N TYR A 250 6.86 24.65 18.43
CA TYR A 250 6.50 23.39 19.06
C TYR A 250 7.71 22.44 19.07
N VAL A 251 7.97 21.80 20.19
CA VAL A 251 9.05 20.85 20.41
C VAL A 251 8.44 19.46 20.58
N ALA A 252 8.30 18.74 19.47
CA ALA A 252 7.61 17.44 19.43
C ALA A 252 8.17 16.40 20.41
N ALA A 253 9.47 16.43 20.71
CA ALA A 253 10.09 15.53 21.69
C ALA A 253 9.59 15.72 23.12
N SER A 254 8.90 16.82 23.39
CA SER A 254 8.39 17.21 24.71
C SER A 254 6.86 17.38 24.71
N GLY A 255 6.18 17.08 23.60
CA GLY A 255 4.74 17.24 23.46
C GLY A 255 4.05 16.00 22.93
N ASN A 256 2.73 16.03 22.96
CA ASN A 256 1.84 14.94 22.61
C ASN A 256 0.68 15.41 21.74
N LEU A 257 0.86 16.51 21.02
CA LEU A 257 -0.06 17.01 20.02
C LEU A 257 -0.13 16.00 18.87
N LEU A 258 -1.33 15.50 18.61
CA LEU A 258 -1.64 14.58 17.53
C LEU A 258 -2.57 15.25 16.51
N ASP A 259 -2.49 14.78 15.27
CA ASP A 259 -3.58 14.88 14.27
C ASP A 259 -4.65 13.83 14.63
#